data_AF-H8MD25-F1
#
_entry.id   AF-H8MD25-F1
#
_cell.length_a   1.000
_cell.length_b   1.000
_cell.length_c   1.000
_cell.angle_alpha   90.00
_cell.angle_beta   90.00
_cell.angle_gamma   90.00
#
_symmetry.space_group_name_H-M   'P 1'
#
loop_
_entity.id
_entity.type
_entity.pdbx_description
1 polymer ?
#
loop_
_entity_poly.entity_id
_entity_poly.type
_entity_poly.pdbx_seq_one_letter_code
_entity_poly.pdbx_strand_id
1 'polypeptide(L)'
;MGNYTITILDDGTPQKYLDKILNKYPDVILKRNEKADLKSKAIENNIKEGTGINGFIIPVDLWKGAVEKASEYFVMTEDDVWLTEEIDLMEVEKTLKFHEVSLLKVGWISNRKVNAFLRDTINEEIVALEPNFWVAGRWFMHAVIKNKYRLFSLLYRLKLVDRNTYNDYWIMNSLLMGIYKKEYWLFLWDKIEGRVDEQMQIINATQWYRKNKRNKFNYTKFKNLRMSTTFVSSATNSYHQYGIDCDINFFNYIMNEEWYSGNFNSLQNFPKDISEDYYISFLNKHNNNRCLPENWKAWADKFKEQYRRQDVVVD
;
A
#
# COMPACT_ATOMS: atom_id res chain seq x y z
N MET A 1 21.35 7.41 15.83
CA MET A 1 19.88 7.30 15.98
C MET A 1 19.28 8.65 15.58
N GLY A 2 18.39 8.67 14.60
CA GLY A 2 17.64 9.87 14.23
C GLY A 2 16.45 10.10 15.17
N ASN A 3 15.88 11.31 15.16
CA ASN A 3 14.63 11.61 15.86
C ASN A 3 13.46 11.47 14.88
N TYR A 4 12.64 10.44 15.06
CA TYR A 4 11.48 10.15 14.22
C TYR A 4 10.25 9.86 15.07
N THR A 5 9.08 10.11 14.49
CA THR A 5 7.78 9.84 15.11
C THR A 5 7.01 8.86 14.26
N ILE A 6 6.57 7.75 14.85
CA ILE A 6 5.70 6.78 14.20
C ILE A 6 4.26 7.13 14.57
N THR A 7 3.43 7.43 13.57
CA THR A 7 2.00 7.66 13.78
C THR A 7 1.21 6.51 13.16
N ILE A 8 0.48 5.77 13.99
CA ILE A 8 -0.41 4.68 13.56
C ILE A 8 -1.81 5.27 13.34
N LEU A 9 -2.38 5.04 12.15
CA LEU A 9 -3.72 5.50 11.78
C LEU A 9 -4.68 4.30 11.81
N ASP A 10 -5.30 4.08 12.96
CA ASP A 10 -6.22 2.96 13.15
C ASP A 10 -7.64 3.33 12.70
N ASP A 11 -8.27 2.37 12.01
CA ASP A 11 -9.61 2.53 11.48
C ASP A 11 -10.64 1.51 11.98
N GLY A 12 -10.27 0.66 12.95
CA GLY A 12 -11.22 -0.28 13.55
C GLY A 12 -10.63 -1.49 14.27
N THR A 13 -9.38 -1.42 14.73
CA THR A 13 -8.76 -2.51 15.49
C THR A 13 -9.37 -2.59 16.90
N PRO A 14 -9.70 -3.79 17.41
CA PRO A 14 -10.19 -3.94 18.79
C PRO A 14 -9.23 -3.36 19.84
N GLN A 15 -9.78 -2.67 20.84
CA GLN A 15 -9.01 -1.88 21.81
C GLN A 15 -7.92 -2.69 22.54
N LYS A 16 -8.17 -3.96 22.88
CA LYS A 16 -7.18 -4.82 23.56
C LYS A 16 -5.87 -4.95 22.79
N TYR A 17 -5.91 -4.95 21.47
CA TYR A 17 -4.71 -5.04 20.63
C TYR A 17 -3.98 -3.70 20.59
N LEU A 18 -4.71 -2.60 20.49
CA LEU A 18 -4.18 -1.24 20.55
C LEU A 18 -3.46 -0.99 21.87
N ASP A 19 -4.06 -1.39 22.99
CA ASP A 19 -3.44 -1.28 24.32
C ASP A 19 -2.14 -2.08 24.39
N LYS A 20 -2.12 -3.30 23.84
CA LYS A 20 -0.89 -4.11 23.77
C LYS A 20 0.20 -3.45 22.91
N ILE A 21 -0.16 -2.84 21.78
CA ILE A 21 0.78 -2.10 20.92
C ILE A 21 1.39 -0.94 21.68
N LEU A 22 0.55 -0.10 22.32
CA LEU A 22 1.01 1.08 23.07
C LEU A 22 1.87 0.69 24.28
N ASN A 23 1.56 -0.41 24.97
CA ASN A 23 2.37 -0.93 26.06
C ASN A 23 3.75 -1.42 25.57
N LYS A 24 3.81 -2.03 24.38
CA LYS A 24 5.06 -2.54 23.79
C LYS A 24 5.91 -1.44 23.16
N TYR A 25 5.27 -0.40 22.63
CA TYR A 25 5.91 0.70 21.91
C TYR A 25 5.35 2.04 22.40
N PRO A 26 5.78 2.54 23.57
CA PRO A 26 5.19 3.72 24.20
C PRO A 26 5.38 5.02 23.40
N ASP A 27 6.35 5.05 22.49
CA ASP A 27 6.69 6.25 21.70
C ASP A 27 5.83 6.40 20.42
N VAL A 28 4.97 5.43 20.09
CA VAL A 28 4.10 5.52 18.91
C VAL A 28 2.88 6.39 19.20
N ILE A 29 2.49 7.21 18.23
CA ILE A 29 1.28 8.03 18.31
C ILE A 29 0.15 7.28 17.62
N LEU A 30 -0.87 6.89 18.37
CA LEU A 30 -2.07 6.29 17.80
C LEU A 30 -3.12 7.36 17.52
N LYS A 31 -3.68 7.38 16.30
CA LYS A 31 -4.84 8.20 15.93
C LYS A 31 -5.95 7.29 15.42
N ARG A 32 -7.18 7.51 15.91
CA ARG A 32 -8.38 6.76 15.54
C ARG A 32 -9.40 7.70 14.90
N ASN A 33 -10.18 7.19 13.96
CA ASN A 33 -11.33 7.93 13.43
C ASN A 33 -12.60 7.67 14.27
N GLU A 34 -13.59 8.57 14.17
CA GLU A 34 -14.85 8.48 14.92
C GLU A 34 -15.69 7.22 14.61
N LYS A 35 -15.47 6.60 13.45
CA LYS A 35 -16.18 5.40 13.00
C LYS A 35 -15.44 4.10 13.33
N ALA A 36 -14.28 4.16 13.99
CA ALA A 36 -13.46 2.98 14.28
C ALA A 36 -14.23 1.96 15.13
N ASP A 37 -15.04 2.43 16.08
CA ASP A 37 -15.83 1.55 16.94
C ASP A 37 -16.94 0.81 16.17
N LEU A 38 -17.49 1.42 15.12
CA LEU A 38 -18.46 0.76 14.24
C LEU A 38 -17.80 -0.38 13.44
N LYS A 39 -16.58 -0.15 12.93
CA LYS A 39 -15.81 -1.18 12.21
C LYS A 39 -15.38 -2.31 13.16
N SER A 40 -14.90 -1.98 14.37
CA SER A 40 -14.57 -2.97 15.40
C SER A 40 -15.77 -3.86 15.73
N LYS A 41 -16.96 -3.27 15.89
CA LYS A 41 -18.19 -4.04 16.14
C LYS A 41 -18.59 -4.92 14.94
N ALA A 42 -18.40 -4.44 13.71
CA ALA A 42 -18.64 -5.26 12.52
C ALA A 42 -17.69 -6.46 12.44
N ILE A 43 -16.43 -6.29 12.84
CA ILE A 43 -15.46 -7.39 12.97
C ILE A 43 -15.94 -8.38 14.03
N GLU A 44 -16.32 -7.93 15.22
CA GLU A 44 -16.85 -8.82 16.26
C GLU A 44 -18.07 -9.62 15.81
N ASN A 45 -19.01 -8.98 15.09
CA ASN A 45 -20.18 -9.65 14.53
C ASN A 45 -19.78 -10.67 13.46
N ASN A 46 -18.80 -10.36 12.59
CA ASN A 46 -18.26 -11.35 11.66
C ASN A 46 -17.68 -12.55 12.41
N ILE A 47 -16.90 -12.34 13.48
CA ILE A 47 -16.30 -13.44 14.25
C ILE A 47 -17.36 -14.28 14.96
N LYS A 48 -18.47 -13.70 15.41
CA LYS A 48 -19.55 -14.44 16.10
C LYS A 48 -20.53 -15.13 15.14
N GLU A 49 -20.93 -14.43 14.08
CA GLU A 49 -22.10 -14.78 13.27
C GLU A 49 -21.76 -15.04 11.79
N GLY A 50 -20.51 -14.77 11.37
CA GLY A 50 -20.10 -14.91 9.97
C GLY A 50 -20.62 -13.81 9.04
N THR A 51 -21.15 -12.70 9.58
CA THR A 51 -21.65 -11.57 8.79
C THR A 51 -20.54 -10.93 7.96
N GLY A 52 -20.83 -10.51 6.73
CA GLY A 52 -19.85 -9.82 5.89
C GLY A 52 -19.39 -8.47 6.47
N ILE A 53 -18.13 -8.10 6.23
CA ILE A 53 -17.57 -6.78 6.57
C ILE A 53 -17.45 -5.95 5.30
N ASN A 54 -17.88 -4.70 5.34
CA ASN A 54 -17.64 -3.76 4.23
C ASN A 54 -16.24 -3.13 4.37
N GLY A 55 -15.26 -3.69 3.65
CA GLY A 55 -13.88 -3.20 3.64
C GLY A 55 -13.62 -1.97 2.74
N PHE A 56 -14.62 -1.47 2.00
CA PHE A 56 -14.39 -0.43 0.98
C PHE A 56 -14.41 1.01 1.51
N ILE A 57 -14.86 1.21 2.76
CA ILE A 57 -14.91 2.54 3.38
C ILE A 57 -13.60 2.76 4.14
N ILE A 58 -12.84 3.77 3.73
CA ILE A 58 -11.58 4.15 4.38
C ILE A 58 -11.65 5.57 4.96
N PRO A 59 -10.93 5.86 6.06
CA PRO A 59 -10.95 7.16 6.72
C PRO A 59 -9.98 8.13 6.06
N VAL A 60 -10.25 8.54 4.82
CA VAL A 60 -9.36 9.45 4.06
C VAL A 60 -9.05 10.74 4.83
N ASP A 61 -10.01 11.27 5.60
CA ASP A 61 -9.81 12.50 6.39
C ASP A 61 -8.83 12.29 7.55
N LEU A 62 -8.83 11.10 8.16
CA LEU A 62 -7.83 10.73 9.17
C LEU A 62 -6.43 10.74 8.54
N TRP A 63 -6.29 10.18 7.34
CA TRP A 63 -5.02 10.11 6.62
C TRP A 63 -4.52 11.49 6.21
N LYS A 64 -5.38 12.33 5.62
CA LYS A 64 -5.07 13.71 5.27
C LYS A 64 -4.66 14.54 6.49
N GLY A 65 -5.44 14.50 7.56
CA GLY A 65 -5.15 15.23 8.79
C GLY A 65 -3.89 14.76 9.51
N ALA A 66 -3.48 13.50 9.32
CA ALA A 66 -2.19 13.01 9.79
C ALA A 66 -1.04 13.54 8.93
N VAL A 67 -1.15 13.48 7.61
CA VAL A 67 -0.12 13.95 6.68
C VAL A 67 0.07 15.46 6.75
N GLU A 68 -0.99 16.25 6.91
CA GLU A 68 -0.90 17.71 7.11
C GLU A 68 0.05 18.08 8.28
N LYS A 69 -0.01 17.28 9.35
CA LYS A 69 0.79 17.43 10.57
C LYS A 69 2.15 16.72 10.51
N ALA A 70 2.44 15.99 9.43
CA ALA A 70 3.72 15.30 9.26
C ALA A 70 4.85 16.28 8.91
N SER A 71 6.08 15.76 8.97
CA SER A 71 7.29 16.41 8.45
C SER A 71 7.17 16.71 6.95
N GLU A 72 8.05 17.57 6.44
CA GLU A 72 8.08 17.92 5.01
C GLU A 72 8.23 16.68 4.12
N TYR A 73 9.09 15.74 4.54
CA TYR A 73 9.20 14.41 3.98
C TYR A 73 8.79 13.38 5.01
N PHE A 74 7.98 12.40 4.62
CA PHE A 74 7.50 11.35 5.51
C PHE A 74 7.42 10.02 4.78
N VAL A 75 7.50 8.93 5.55
CA VAL A 75 7.32 7.57 5.04
C VAL A 75 5.84 7.21 5.14
N MET A 76 5.25 6.76 4.04
CA MET A 76 3.92 6.15 4.01
C MET A 76 4.05 4.65 3.77
N THR A 77 3.49 3.85 4.67
CA THR A 77 3.53 2.39 4.63
C THR A 77 2.21 1.79 5.12
N GLU A 78 1.99 0.51 4.82
CA GLU A 78 0.83 -0.26 5.28
C GLU A 78 1.23 -1.24 6.40
N ASP A 79 0.24 -1.86 7.04
CA ASP A 79 0.37 -2.77 8.18
C ASP A 79 0.91 -4.16 7.83
N ASP A 80 0.94 -4.49 6.53
CA ASP A 80 1.48 -5.73 5.98
C ASP A 80 2.81 -5.53 5.22
N VAL A 81 3.46 -4.38 5.41
CA VAL A 81 4.72 -3.99 4.78
C VAL A 81 5.85 -3.92 5.79
N TRP A 82 7.03 -4.45 5.43
CA TRP A 82 8.24 -4.36 6.25
C TRP A 82 9.47 -3.93 5.46
N LEU A 83 10.44 -3.36 6.17
CA LEU A 83 11.76 -3.07 5.64
C LEU A 83 12.57 -4.35 5.52
N THR A 84 13.17 -4.60 4.36
CA THR A 84 14.07 -5.75 4.12
C THR A 84 15.54 -5.41 4.33
N GLU A 85 15.86 -4.12 4.33
CA GLU A 85 17.21 -3.58 4.44
C GLU A 85 17.17 -2.27 5.23
N GLU A 86 18.30 -1.90 5.84
CA GLU A 86 18.43 -0.63 6.57
C GLU A 86 18.37 0.58 5.64
N ILE A 87 17.80 1.68 6.12
CA ILE A 87 17.72 2.95 5.41
C ILE A 87 18.14 4.09 6.35
N ASP A 88 19.16 4.85 5.97
CA ASP A 88 19.49 6.10 6.66
C ASP A 88 18.50 7.20 6.24
N LEU A 89 17.43 7.35 7.01
CA LEU A 89 16.40 8.36 6.72
C LEU A 89 16.92 9.81 6.80
N MET A 90 18.00 10.09 7.54
CA MET A 90 18.56 11.44 7.62
C MET A 90 19.31 11.80 6.32
N GLU A 91 20.09 10.88 5.79
CA GLU A 91 20.78 11.07 4.51
C GLU A 91 19.79 11.11 3.33
N VAL A 92 18.79 10.23 3.36
CA VAL A 92 17.71 10.22 2.37
C VAL A 92 16.96 11.55 2.42
N GLU A 93 16.53 12.03 3.59
CA GLU A 93 15.81 13.31 3.70
C GLU A 93 16.62 14.49 3.13
N LYS A 94 17.92 14.57 3.46
CA LYS A 94 18.82 15.61 2.90
C LYS A 94 18.84 15.55 1.37
N THR A 95 18.96 14.34 0.82
CA THR A 95 18.98 14.12 -0.63
C THR A 95 17.66 14.55 -1.28
N LEU A 96 16.52 14.14 -0.69
CA LEU A 96 15.20 14.47 -1.21
C LEU A 96 14.94 15.98 -1.19
N LYS A 97 15.31 16.67 -0.11
CA LYS A 97 15.22 18.13 0.01
C LYS A 97 16.09 18.83 -1.03
N PHE A 98 17.36 18.42 -1.17
CA PHE A 98 18.29 19.05 -2.10
C PHE A 98 17.81 18.97 -3.57
N HIS A 99 17.22 17.85 -3.96
CA HIS A 99 16.71 17.63 -5.33
C HIS A 99 15.21 17.97 -5.50
N GLU A 100 14.56 18.47 -4.45
CA GLU A 100 13.11 18.74 -4.39
C GLU A 100 12.27 17.54 -4.87
N VAL A 101 12.66 16.33 -4.49
CA VAL A 101 12.00 15.09 -4.93
C VAL A 101 10.55 15.09 -4.45
N SER A 102 9.61 14.69 -5.30
CA SER A 102 8.20 14.57 -4.89
C SER A 102 7.89 13.20 -4.29
N LEU A 103 8.44 12.14 -4.89
CA LEU A 103 8.27 10.75 -4.46
C LEU A 103 9.58 9.96 -4.63
N LEU A 104 10.00 9.30 -3.57
CA LEU A 104 10.98 8.20 -3.60
C LEU A 104 10.26 6.89 -3.32
N LYS A 105 10.25 5.98 -4.29
CA LYS A 105 9.73 4.62 -4.11
C LYS A 105 10.75 3.76 -3.37
N VAL A 106 10.30 3.16 -2.28
CA VAL A 106 11.09 2.28 -1.39
C VAL A 106 10.90 0.82 -1.73
N GLY A 107 9.68 0.46 -2.11
CA GLY A 107 9.32 -0.86 -2.64
C GLY A 107 8.40 -0.73 -3.84
N TRP A 108 8.26 -1.82 -4.58
CA TRP A 108 7.33 -1.94 -5.70
C TRP A 108 6.96 -3.40 -5.90
N ILE A 109 5.70 -3.62 -6.25
CA ILE A 109 5.15 -4.98 -6.35
C ILE A 109 5.50 -5.61 -7.70
N SER A 110 5.46 -4.87 -8.81
CA SER A 110 5.65 -5.44 -10.15
C SER A 110 7.04 -5.21 -10.73
N ASN A 111 7.63 -6.24 -11.34
CA ASN A 111 8.83 -6.11 -12.16
C ASN A 111 8.52 -5.70 -13.61
N ARG A 112 7.26 -5.34 -13.90
CA ARG A 112 6.89 -4.81 -15.21
C ARG A 112 7.78 -3.64 -15.58
N LYS A 113 8.33 -3.69 -16.79
CA LYS A 113 8.99 -2.56 -17.40
C LYS A 113 7.95 -1.47 -17.62
N VAL A 114 7.92 -0.49 -16.74
CA VAL A 114 7.22 0.77 -16.94
C VAL A 114 7.94 1.54 -18.04
N ASN A 115 7.21 2.16 -18.96
CA ASN A 115 7.76 3.03 -20.00
C ASN A 115 8.28 4.34 -19.38
N ALA A 116 9.47 4.24 -18.81
CA ALA A 116 10.18 5.33 -18.17
C ALA A 116 11.66 5.24 -18.49
N PHE A 117 12.28 6.39 -18.72
CA PHE A 117 13.72 6.44 -18.85
C PHE A 117 14.35 6.52 -17.46
N LEU A 118 15.36 5.68 -17.23
CA LEU A 118 16.34 5.98 -16.20
C LEU A 118 17.03 7.27 -16.64
N ARG A 119 16.74 8.36 -15.94
CA ARG A 119 17.19 9.68 -16.39
C ARG A 119 18.60 9.94 -15.91
N ASP A 120 18.76 9.91 -14.60
CA ASP A 120 19.96 10.31 -13.90
C ASP A 120 20.10 9.47 -12.62
N THR A 121 21.34 9.30 -12.17
CA THR A 121 21.64 8.74 -10.86
C THR A 121 21.77 9.90 -9.87
N ILE A 122 20.97 9.90 -8.82
CA ILE A 122 21.05 10.93 -7.76
C ILE A 122 22.27 10.65 -6.88
N ASN A 123 22.44 9.38 -6.47
CA ASN A 123 23.59 8.90 -5.71
C ASN A 123 23.76 7.37 -5.91
N GLU A 124 24.60 6.74 -5.09
CA GLU A 124 24.86 5.30 -5.20
C GLU A 124 23.62 4.43 -5.01
N GLU A 125 22.58 4.93 -4.33
CA GLU A 125 21.38 4.16 -3.97
C GLU A 125 20.11 4.58 -4.71
N ILE A 126 20.00 5.86 -5.12
CA ILE A 126 18.77 6.47 -5.63
C ILE A 126 18.94 6.87 -7.09
N VAL A 127 17.92 6.59 -7.89
CA VAL A 127 17.84 6.98 -9.29
C VAL A 127 16.58 7.77 -9.61
N ALA A 128 16.70 8.68 -10.56
CA ALA A 128 15.60 9.47 -11.07
C ALA A 128 14.94 8.80 -12.27
N LEU A 129 13.62 8.88 -12.31
CA LEU A 129 12.80 8.30 -13.36
C LEU A 129 12.11 9.41 -14.15
N GLU A 130 12.28 9.42 -15.47
CA GLU A 130 11.58 10.34 -16.37
C GLU A 130 10.40 9.63 -17.03
N PRO A 131 9.16 10.10 -16.79
CA PRO A 131 7.97 9.62 -17.50
C PRO A 131 8.12 9.74 -19.02
N ASN A 132 8.05 8.61 -19.74
CA ASN A 132 8.06 8.58 -21.21
C ASN A 132 6.65 8.41 -21.79
N PHE A 133 5.73 9.24 -21.33
CA PHE A 133 4.36 9.26 -21.80
C PHE A 133 3.81 10.68 -21.78
N TRP A 134 2.81 10.92 -22.62
CA TRP A 134 2.22 12.24 -22.77
C TRP A 134 1.40 12.61 -21.53
N VAL A 135 1.34 13.90 -21.19
CA VAL A 135 0.48 14.42 -20.11
C VAL A 135 -0.26 15.65 -20.60
N ALA A 136 -1.57 15.69 -20.37
CA ALA A 136 -2.45 16.76 -20.82
C ALA A 136 -3.15 17.48 -19.65
N GLY A 137 -3.96 18.49 -19.94
CA GLY A 137 -4.76 19.16 -18.93
C GLY A 137 -5.74 18.21 -18.23
N ARG A 138 -6.16 18.55 -17.01
CA ARG A 138 -6.98 17.70 -16.13
C ARG A 138 -8.20 17.09 -16.82
N TRP A 139 -8.93 17.87 -17.60
CA TRP A 139 -10.11 17.40 -18.33
C TRP A 139 -9.78 16.25 -19.31
N PHE A 140 -8.70 16.40 -20.07
CA PHE A 140 -8.29 15.39 -21.04
C PHE A 140 -7.76 14.13 -20.34
N MET A 141 -6.94 14.31 -19.30
CA MET A 141 -6.45 13.18 -18.50
C MET A 141 -7.60 12.43 -17.83
N HIS A 142 -8.60 13.12 -17.32
CA HIS A 142 -9.82 12.52 -16.78
C HIS A 142 -10.57 11.71 -17.83
N ALA A 143 -10.75 12.28 -19.03
CA ALA A 143 -11.43 11.59 -20.13
C ALA A 143 -10.67 10.33 -20.60
N VAL A 144 -9.34 10.38 -20.67
CA VAL A 144 -8.52 9.22 -21.05
C VAL A 144 -8.49 8.17 -19.94
N ILE A 145 -8.12 8.54 -18.71
CA ILE A 145 -7.93 7.58 -17.61
C ILE A 145 -9.25 6.89 -17.23
N LYS A 146 -10.38 7.63 -17.18
CA LYS A 146 -11.70 7.05 -16.90
C LYS A 146 -12.39 6.47 -18.14
N ASN A 147 -11.71 6.45 -19.29
CA ASN A 147 -12.25 6.11 -20.60
C ASN A 147 -13.61 6.79 -20.91
N LYS A 148 -13.77 8.03 -20.46
CA LYS A 148 -14.98 8.84 -20.70
C LYS A 148 -15.12 9.07 -22.20
N TYR A 149 -16.35 8.94 -22.72
CA TYR A 149 -16.64 9.02 -24.16
C TYR A 149 -15.88 8.00 -25.02
N ARG A 150 -15.37 6.91 -24.41
CA ARG A 150 -14.51 5.91 -25.07
C ARG A 150 -13.22 6.51 -25.64
N LEU A 151 -12.72 7.60 -25.05
CA LEU A 151 -11.53 8.30 -25.55
C LEU A 151 -10.27 7.43 -25.51
N PHE A 152 -10.06 6.65 -24.44
CA PHE A 152 -8.94 5.70 -24.39
C PHE A 152 -9.07 4.66 -25.50
N SER A 153 -10.28 4.12 -25.70
CA SER A 153 -10.54 3.15 -26.77
C SER A 153 -10.29 3.74 -28.17
N LEU A 154 -10.60 5.02 -28.39
CA LEU A 154 -10.29 5.73 -29.61
C LEU A 154 -8.77 5.87 -29.80
N LEU A 155 -8.05 6.36 -28.79
CA LEU A 155 -6.59 6.50 -28.83
C LEU A 155 -5.89 5.15 -29.05
N TYR A 156 -6.42 4.08 -28.45
CA TYR A 156 -5.93 2.72 -28.61
C TYR A 156 -6.08 2.23 -30.06
N ARG A 157 -7.25 2.47 -30.68
CA ARG A 157 -7.47 2.16 -32.11
C ARG A 157 -6.57 2.97 -33.03
N LEU A 158 -6.26 4.21 -32.65
CA LEU A 158 -5.31 5.08 -33.35
C LEU A 158 -3.83 4.73 -33.07
N LYS A 159 -3.55 3.70 -32.25
CA LYS A 159 -2.21 3.27 -31.84
C LYS A 159 -1.39 4.37 -31.13
N LEU A 160 -2.08 5.33 -30.51
CA LEU A 160 -1.46 6.39 -29.70
C LEU A 160 -1.25 5.98 -28.24
N VAL A 161 -1.97 4.96 -27.80
CA VAL A 161 -1.82 4.29 -26.51
C VAL A 161 -1.96 2.78 -26.72
N ASP A 162 -1.49 2.01 -25.75
CA ASP A 162 -1.62 0.56 -25.71
C ASP A 162 -2.25 0.10 -24.38
N ARG A 163 -2.33 -1.22 -24.17
CA ARG A 163 -2.87 -1.81 -22.95
C ARG A 163 -2.05 -1.52 -21.69
N ASN A 164 -0.78 -1.11 -21.85
CA ASN A 164 0.15 -0.85 -20.75
C ASN A 164 0.21 0.62 -20.38
N THR A 165 -0.28 1.52 -21.25
CA THR A 165 -0.19 2.97 -21.05
C THR A 165 -0.74 3.44 -19.71
N TYR A 166 -1.83 2.84 -19.19
CA TYR A 166 -2.34 3.17 -17.85
C TYR A 166 -1.32 2.81 -16.76
N ASN A 167 -0.67 1.65 -16.89
CA ASN A 167 0.31 1.17 -15.92
C ASN A 167 1.55 2.08 -15.87
N ASP A 168 1.89 2.74 -16.97
CA ASP A 168 3.06 3.61 -17.01
C ASP A 168 2.91 4.82 -16.07
N TYR A 169 1.68 5.33 -15.90
CA TYR A 169 1.43 6.45 -14.99
C TYR A 169 1.69 6.12 -13.52
N TRP A 170 1.71 4.83 -13.14
CA TRP A 170 2.07 4.43 -11.79
C TRP A 170 3.49 4.79 -11.41
N ILE A 171 4.38 5.16 -12.33
CA ILE A 171 5.67 5.72 -11.95
C ILE A 171 5.55 6.95 -11.04
N MET A 172 4.46 7.73 -11.19
CA MET A 172 4.24 8.97 -10.46
C MET A 172 3.61 8.74 -9.09
N ASN A 173 3.17 7.52 -8.76
CA ASN A 173 2.43 7.24 -7.53
C ASN A 173 2.90 5.93 -6.88
N SER A 174 2.74 5.83 -5.58
CA SER A 174 2.98 4.61 -4.79
C SER A 174 1.99 4.60 -3.64
N LEU A 175 0.90 3.83 -3.74
CA LEU A 175 -0.12 3.80 -2.68
C LEU A 175 0.52 3.60 -1.30
N LEU A 176 1.48 2.67 -1.25
CA LEU A 176 2.28 2.25 -0.13
C LEU A 176 3.78 2.23 -0.50
N MET A 177 4.67 2.04 0.49
CA MET A 177 6.12 1.94 0.31
C MET A 177 6.77 3.17 -0.36
N GLY A 178 6.36 4.37 0.04
CA GLY A 178 6.87 5.61 -0.54
C GLY A 178 7.35 6.60 0.53
N ILE A 179 8.45 7.31 0.24
CA ILE A 179 8.81 8.54 0.94
C ILE A 179 8.32 9.71 0.10
N TYR A 180 7.46 10.52 0.71
CA TYR A 180 6.71 11.56 0.03
C TYR A 180 7.10 12.94 0.51
N LYS A 181 7.19 13.90 -0.43
CA LYS A 181 7.00 15.30 -0.08
C LYS A 181 5.54 15.51 0.33
N LYS A 182 5.31 16.08 1.51
CA LYS A 182 3.98 16.30 2.11
C LYS A 182 2.99 16.93 1.14
N GLU A 183 3.39 18.04 0.52
CA GLU A 183 2.55 18.78 -0.42
C GLU A 183 2.14 17.93 -1.62
N TYR A 184 3.06 17.07 -2.10
CA TYR A 184 2.76 16.19 -3.23
C TYR A 184 1.74 15.12 -2.84
N TRP A 185 1.93 14.46 -1.70
CA TRP A 185 0.97 13.45 -1.23
C TRP A 185 -0.42 14.08 -1.04
N LEU A 186 -0.53 15.22 -0.38
CA LEU A 186 -1.81 15.92 -0.21
C LEU A 186 -2.45 16.29 -1.56
N PHE A 187 -1.63 16.67 -2.55
CA PHE A 187 -2.10 16.92 -3.91
C PHE A 187 -2.65 15.68 -4.61
N LEU A 188 -2.05 14.51 -4.39
CA LEU A 188 -2.56 13.23 -4.92
C LEU A 188 -3.93 12.88 -4.35
N TRP A 189 -4.16 13.18 -3.08
CA TRP A 189 -5.40 12.89 -2.36
C TRP A 189 -6.47 14.00 -2.47
N ASP A 190 -6.21 15.06 -3.23
CA ASP A 190 -7.18 16.12 -3.53
C ASP A 190 -8.46 15.54 -4.16
N LYS A 191 -9.62 15.86 -3.57
CA LYS A 191 -10.97 15.43 -3.99
C LYS A 191 -11.22 13.91 -3.95
N ILE A 192 -10.41 13.17 -3.19
CA ILE A 192 -10.66 11.77 -2.86
C ILE A 192 -11.27 11.72 -1.45
N GLU A 193 -12.41 11.05 -1.32
CA GLU A 193 -13.19 10.95 -0.08
C GLU A 193 -13.81 9.56 0.04
N GLY A 194 -13.82 9.02 1.26
CA GLY A 194 -14.56 7.79 1.64
C GLY A 194 -14.08 6.47 1.05
N ARG A 195 -13.29 6.47 -0.04
CA ARG A 195 -12.70 5.30 -0.68
C ARG A 195 -11.41 5.66 -1.41
N VAL A 196 -10.55 4.66 -1.66
CA VAL A 196 -9.40 4.84 -2.57
C VAL A 196 -9.92 5.04 -4.01
N ASP A 197 -9.47 6.10 -4.68
CA ASP A 197 -9.69 6.34 -6.12
C ASP A 197 -8.32 6.50 -6.81
N GLU A 198 -7.69 5.37 -7.13
CA GLU A 198 -6.37 5.29 -7.77
C GLU A 198 -6.32 6.04 -9.11
N GLN A 199 -7.42 5.98 -9.88
CA GLN A 199 -7.53 6.72 -11.13
C GLN A 199 -7.46 8.23 -10.90
N MET A 200 -8.13 8.72 -9.86
CA MET A 200 -8.06 10.14 -9.48
C MET A 200 -6.67 10.53 -8.97
N GLN A 201 -6.00 9.65 -8.21
CA GLN A 201 -4.61 9.88 -7.80
C GLN A 201 -3.68 10.01 -9.01
N ILE A 202 -3.81 9.13 -10.02
CA ILE A 202 -3.04 9.22 -11.27
C ILE A 202 -3.35 10.53 -12.01
N ILE A 203 -4.62 10.91 -12.12
CA ILE A 203 -5.01 12.18 -12.73
C ILE A 203 -4.36 13.34 -12.00
N ASN A 204 -4.38 13.36 -10.67
CA ASN A 204 -3.72 14.38 -9.86
C ASN A 204 -2.19 14.35 -10.09
N ALA A 205 -1.54 13.19 -10.06
CA ALA A 205 -0.12 13.04 -10.33
C ALA A 205 0.29 13.66 -11.67
N THR A 206 -0.50 13.45 -12.73
CA THR A 206 -0.22 14.07 -14.05
C THR A 206 -0.29 15.59 -14.02
N GLN A 207 -1.17 16.17 -13.22
CA GLN A 207 -1.27 17.62 -13.08
C GLN A 207 -0.09 18.19 -12.28
N TRP A 208 0.38 17.47 -11.26
CA TRP A 208 1.59 17.84 -10.54
C TRP A 208 2.81 17.81 -11.46
N TYR A 209 2.99 16.72 -12.23
CA TYR A 209 4.09 16.60 -13.18
C TYR A 209 4.09 17.74 -14.20
N ARG A 210 2.93 18.15 -14.71
CA ARG A 210 2.82 19.29 -15.64
C ARG A 210 3.26 20.61 -15.02
N LYS A 211 2.90 20.87 -13.76
CA LYS A 211 3.30 22.07 -13.03
C LYS A 211 4.80 22.08 -12.72
N ASN A 212 5.36 20.91 -12.44
CA ASN A 212 6.75 20.74 -11.98
C ASN A 212 7.68 20.13 -13.03
N LYS A 213 7.34 20.18 -14.33
CA LYS A 213 8.05 19.47 -15.41
C LYS A 213 9.54 19.83 -15.53
N ARG A 214 9.93 21.00 -15.03
CA ARG A 214 11.33 21.43 -15.01
C ARG A 214 12.18 20.66 -13.99
N ASN A 215 11.58 20.17 -12.91
CA ASN A 215 12.28 19.32 -11.96
C ASN A 215 12.40 17.90 -12.52
N LYS A 216 13.64 17.54 -12.86
CA LYS A 216 14.01 16.23 -13.41
C LYS A 216 13.98 15.11 -12.37
N PHE A 217 13.98 15.46 -11.09
CA PHE A 217 14.08 14.55 -9.95
C PHE A 217 12.75 14.36 -9.21
N ASN A 218 11.62 14.76 -9.80
CA ASN A 218 10.30 14.63 -9.15
C ASN A 218 10.00 13.20 -8.69
N TYR A 219 10.32 12.21 -9.53
CA TYR A 219 10.01 10.80 -9.30
C TYR A 219 11.30 10.01 -9.26
N THR A 220 11.51 9.30 -8.15
CA THR A 220 12.73 8.56 -7.89
C THR A 220 12.40 7.20 -7.30
N LYS A 221 13.38 6.30 -7.32
CA LYS A 221 13.31 5.02 -6.62
C LYS A 221 14.70 4.64 -6.11
N PHE A 222 14.74 3.78 -5.10
CA PHE A 222 15.97 3.04 -4.82
C PHE A 222 16.32 2.10 -5.98
N LYS A 223 17.62 1.86 -6.19
CA LYS A 223 18.11 0.88 -7.17
C LYS A 223 17.68 -0.54 -6.79
N ASN A 224 17.71 -0.85 -5.49
CA ASN A 224 17.26 -2.09 -4.91
C ASN A 224 15.99 -1.87 -4.08
N LEU A 225 15.13 -2.89 -4.03
CA LEU A 225 13.91 -2.85 -3.22
C LEU A 225 14.28 -2.96 -1.73
N ARG A 226 13.75 -2.03 -0.92
CA ARG A 226 14.03 -1.96 0.52
C ARG A 226 12.79 -2.23 1.39
N MET A 227 11.62 -2.41 0.77
CA MET A 227 10.37 -2.78 1.45
C MET A 227 9.66 -3.91 0.69
N SER A 228 9.18 -4.90 1.44
CA SER A 228 8.41 -6.04 0.96
C SER A 228 7.02 -6.07 1.59
N THR A 229 6.12 -6.84 1.00
CA THR A 229 4.75 -7.09 1.49
C THR A 229 4.43 -8.59 1.41
N THR A 230 3.32 -8.97 2.02
CA THR A 230 2.85 -10.35 2.06
C THR A 230 1.91 -10.69 0.90
N PHE A 231 1.94 -11.95 0.48
CA PHE A 231 0.97 -12.53 -0.47
C PHE A 231 0.28 -13.76 0.10
N VAL A 232 0.28 -13.91 1.43
CA VAL A 232 -0.35 -15.03 2.15
C VAL A 232 -1.36 -14.60 3.19
N SER A 233 -1.61 -13.29 3.32
CA SER A 233 -2.67 -12.72 4.14
C SER A 233 -3.27 -11.47 3.48
N SER A 234 -4.41 -11.01 3.98
CA SER A 234 -5.11 -9.81 3.49
C SER A 234 -5.96 -9.25 4.62
N ALA A 235 -6.10 -7.93 4.72
CA ALA A 235 -6.92 -7.30 5.76
C ALA A 235 -8.41 -7.72 5.68
N THR A 236 -8.92 -8.06 4.50
CA THR A 236 -10.34 -8.41 4.30
C THR A 236 -10.56 -9.46 3.21
N ASN A 237 -11.75 -10.10 3.21
CA ASN A 237 -12.26 -10.91 2.10
C ASN A 237 -12.74 -10.08 0.90
N SER A 238 -12.99 -8.77 1.07
CA SER A 238 -13.75 -7.96 0.09
C SER A 238 -13.10 -7.88 -1.29
N TYR A 239 -11.77 -8.03 -1.36
CA TYR A 239 -11.01 -7.97 -2.62
C TYR A 239 -10.60 -9.34 -3.17
N HIS A 240 -10.74 -10.41 -2.36
CA HIS A 240 -10.11 -11.71 -2.61
C HIS A 240 -11.11 -12.88 -2.45
N GLN A 241 -12.29 -12.72 -3.05
CA GLN A 241 -13.33 -13.77 -3.09
C GLN A 241 -13.04 -14.75 -4.23
N TYR A 242 -12.29 -15.81 -3.94
CA TYR A 242 -11.92 -16.83 -4.92
C TYR A 242 -12.90 -18.02 -4.98
N GLY A 243 -14.04 -17.95 -4.29
CA GLY A 243 -14.96 -19.07 -4.14
C GLY A 243 -14.40 -20.22 -3.28
N ILE A 244 -13.42 -19.90 -2.42
CA ILE A 244 -12.77 -20.82 -1.50
C ILE A 244 -13.34 -20.58 -0.11
N ASP A 245 -13.68 -21.66 0.60
CA ASP A 245 -14.27 -21.61 1.93
C ASP A 245 -13.21 -21.36 3.02
N CYS A 246 -12.63 -20.17 3.00
CA CYS A 246 -11.81 -19.63 4.07
C CYS A 246 -12.18 -18.17 4.30
N ASP A 247 -12.67 -17.87 5.50
CA ASP A 247 -12.90 -16.50 5.96
C ASP A 247 -11.59 -15.88 6.43
N ILE A 248 -11.02 -14.99 5.61
CA ILE A 248 -9.77 -14.31 5.93
C ILE A 248 -9.88 -13.40 7.15
N ASN A 249 -11.06 -12.87 7.48
CA ASN A 249 -11.23 -12.12 8.72
C ASN A 249 -11.09 -13.04 9.95
N PHE A 250 -11.56 -14.29 9.83
CA PHE A 250 -11.41 -15.30 10.88
C PHE A 250 -9.96 -15.80 10.98
N PHE A 251 -9.27 -15.99 9.85
CA PHE A 251 -7.83 -16.21 9.82
C PHE A 251 -7.08 -15.09 10.56
N ASN A 252 -7.36 -13.83 10.24
CA ASN A 252 -6.74 -12.67 10.90
C ASN A 252 -7.04 -12.64 12.41
N TYR A 253 -8.26 -13.01 12.81
CA TYR A 253 -8.62 -13.16 14.22
C TYR A 253 -7.73 -14.19 14.93
N ILE A 254 -7.54 -15.39 14.36
CA ILE A 254 -6.65 -16.40 14.94
C ILE A 254 -5.24 -15.83 15.13
N MET A 255 -4.68 -15.19 14.11
CA MET A 255 -3.32 -14.63 14.20
C MET A 255 -3.23 -13.52 15.26
N ASN A 256 -4.24 -12.66 15.34
CA ASN A 256 -4.29 -11.59 16.34
C ASN A 256 -4.39 -12.13 17.77
N GLU A 257 -5.17 -13.19 18.02
CA GLU A 257 -5.26 -13.82 19.35
C GLU A 257 -3.95 -14.52 19.74
N GLU A 258 -3.28 -15.20 18.80
CA GLU A 258 -1.99 -15.84 19.06
C GLU A 258 -0.89 -14.80 19.30
N TRP A 259 -0.91 -13.69 18.57
CA TRP A 259 -0.03 -12.54 18.82
C TRP A 259 -0.31 -11.90 20.17
N TYR A 260 -1.58 -11.68 20.51
CA TYR A 260 -1.98 -11.11 21.80
C TYR A 260 -1.59 -12.02 22.98
N SER A 261 -1.61 -13.34 22.79
CA SER A 261 -1.18 -14.32 23.79
C SER A 261 0.35 -14.51 23.85
N GLY A 262 1.10 -13.94 22.90
CA GLY A 262 2.57 -14.04 22.85
C GLY A 262 3.11 -15.30 22.14
N ASN A 263 2.25 -16.06 21.46
CA ASN A 263 2.62 -17.29 20.75
C ASN A 263 3.03 -17.03 19.29
N PHE A 264 2.60 -15.91 18.71
CA PHE A 264 2.92 -15.53 17.33
C PHE A 264 4.13 -14.59 17.28
N ASN A 265 5.21 -15.04 16.63
CA ASN A 265 6.39 -14.23 16.37
C ASN A 265 6.22 -13.48 15.04
N SER A 266 5.97 -12.18 15.11
CA SER A 266 5.82 -11.30 13.94
C SER A 266 7.08 -11.17 13.06
N LEU A 267 8.26 -11.64 13.53
CA LEU A 267 9.51 -11.64 12.77
C LEU A 267 9.93 -13.05 12.31
N GLN A 268 9.01 -14.02 12.35
CA GLN A 268 9.31 -15.36 11.84
C GLN A 268 9.68 -15.27 10.35
N ASN A 269 10.81 -15.89 9.98
CA ASN A 269 11.37 -15.90 8.62
C ASN A 269 11.88 -14.55 8.07
N PHE A 270 11.96 -13.49 8.88
CA PHE A 270 12.50 -12.19 8.45
C PHE A 270 13.91 -12.34 7.84
N PRO A 271 14.21 -11.69 6.68
CA PRO A 271 13.43 -10.65 5.99
C PRO A 271 12.41 -11.18 4.96
N LYS A 272 12.22 -12.49 4.86
CA LYS A 272 11.17 -13.08 4.02
C LYS A 272 9.83 -13.02 4.74
N ASP A 273 8.76 -13.26 3.98
CA ASP A 273 7.42 -13.37 4.53
C ASP A 273 7.31 -14.56 5.50
N ILE A 274 6.33 -14.49 6.40
CA ILE A 274 6.03 -15.56 7.36
C ILE A 274 5.73 -16.85 6.59
N SER A 275 6.39 -17.93 6.99
CA SER A 275 6.31 -19.21 6.26
C SER A 275 4.91 -19.81 6.36
N GLU A 276 4.46 -20.44 5.27
CA GLU A 276 3.15 -21.12 5.23
C GLU A 276 2.98 -22.15 6.34
N ASP A 277 4.02 -22.94 6.63
CA ASP A 277 3.99 -23.94 7.71
C ASP A 277 3.72 -23.33 9.09
N TYR A 278 4.17 -22.08 9.32
CA TYR A 278 3.92 -21.37 10.56
C TYR A 278 2.45 -20.99 10.70
N TYR A 279 1.84 -20.42 9.66
CA TYR A 279 0.39 -20.16 9.62
C TYR A 279 -0.43 -21.43 9.76
N ILE A 280 -0.07 -22.48 9.03
CA ILE A 280 -0.72 -23.80 9.07
C ILE A 280 -0.66 -24.38 10.49
N SER A 281 0.43 -24.18 11.24
CA SER A 281 0.52 -24.66 12.62
C SER A 281 -0.55 -24.06 13.54
N PHE A 282 -0.86 -22.77 13.39
CA PHE A 282 -1.92 -22.10 14.15
C PHE A 282 -3.31 -22.52 13.68
N LEU A 283 -3.51 -22.65 12.37
CA LEU A 283 -4.78 -23.13 11.82
C LEU A 283 -5.10 -24.55 12.28
N ASN A 284 -4.10 -25.44 12.30
CA ASN A 284 -4.24 -26.80 12.85
C ASN A 284 -4.56 -26.80 14.34
N LYS A 285 -3.93 -25.90 15.11
CA LYS A 285 -4.18 -25.76 16.55
C LYS A 285 -5.62 -25.34 16.85
N HIS A 286 -6.18 -24.41 16.06
CA HIS A 286 -7.55 -23.91 16.25
C HIS A 286 -8.61 -24.81 15.60
N ASN A 287 -8.26 -25.54 14.53
CA ASN A 287 -9.08 -26.52 13.82
C ASN A 287 -10.55 -26.09 13.64
N ASN A 288 -10.76 -24.99 12.93
CA ASN A 288 -12.07 -24.38 12.76
C ASN A 288 -12.53 -24.43 11.30
N ASN A 289 -13.79 -24.81 11.06
CA ASN A 289 -14.35 -24.96 9.72
C ASN A 289 -14.43 -23.66 8.91
N ARG A 290 -14.36 -22.49 9.56
CA ARG A 290 -14.39 -21.18 8.86
C ARG A 290 -13.13 -20.90 8.06
N CYS A 291 -12.02 -21.54 8.38
CA CYS A 291 -10.83 -21.50 7.55
C CYS A 291 -9.90 -22.66 7.95
N LEU A 292 -10.05 -23.78 7.25
CA LEU A 292 -9.17 -24.93 7.41
C LEU A 292 -7.81 -24.67 6.73
N PRO A 293 -6.71 -25.30 7.19
CA PRO A 293 -5.37 -25.11 6.62
C PRO A 293 -5.31 -25.31 5.10
N GLU A 294 -5.99 -26.32 4.57
CA GLU A 294 -6.06 -26.62 3.14
C GLU A 294 -6.81 -25.54 2.34
N ASN A 295 -7.88 -24.97 2.91
CA ASN A 295 -8.66 -23.91 2.29
C ASN A 295 -7.88 -22.59 2.31
N TRP A 296 -7.20 -22.30 3.42
CA TRP A 296 -6.29 -21.16 3.51
C TRP A 296 -5.17 -21.26 2.46
N LYS A 297 -4.53 -22.43 2.35
CA LYS A 297 -3.46 -22.64 1.37
C LYS A 297 -3.95 -22.45 -0.06
N ALA A 298 -5.09 -23.02 -0.40
CA ALA A 298 -5.71 -22.82 -1.71
C ALA A 298 -6.05 -21.33 -1.98
N TRP A 299 -6.49 -20.60 -0.94
CA TRP A 299 -6.74 -19.17 -1.02
C TRP A 299 -5.44 -18.38 -1.26
N ALA A 300 -4.39 -18.67 -0.50
CA ALA A 300 -3.08 -18.02 -0.63
C ALA A 300 -2.46 -18.29 -2.00
N ASP A 301 -2.57 -19.51 -2.53
CA ASP A 301 -2.12 -19.85 -3.88
C ASP A 301 -2.83 -19.03 -4.96
N LYS A 302 -4.16 -18.84 -4.82
CA LYS A 302 -4.93 -17.98 -5.73
C LYS A 302 -4.56 -16.52 -5.62
N PHE A 303 -4.31 -16.04 -4.40
CA PHE A 303 -3.84 -14.69 -4.16
C PHE A 303 -2.47 -14.46 -4.82
N LYS A 304 -1.50 -15.36 -4.59
CA LYS A 304 -0.20 -15.36 -5.29
C LYS A 304 -0.36 -15.40 -6.81
N GLU A 305 -1.23 -16.26 -7.34
CA GLU A 305 -1.48 -16.38 -8.79
C GLU A 305 -1.99 -15.06 -9.41
N GLN A 306 -2.87 -14.34 -8.72
CA GLN A 306 -3.37 -13.03 -9.15
C GLN A 306 -2.23 -12.02 -9.38
N TYR A 307 -1.21 -12.02 -8.52
CA TYR A 307 -0.05 -11.12 -8.64
C TYR A 307 0.99 -11.66 -9.63
N ARG A 308 1.22 -12.98 -9.71
CA ARG A 308 2.09 -13.58 -10.75
C ARG A 308 1.62 -13.20 -12.17
N ARG A 309 0.30 -13.15 -12.41
CA ARG A 309 -0.29 -12.66 -13.69
C ARG A 309 0.00 -11.18 -13.98
N GLN A 310 0.47 -10.44 -12.98
CA GLN A 310 0.89 -9.04 -13.06
C GLN A 310 2.43 -8.88 -13.11
N ASP A 311 3.16 -9.98 -13.35
CA ASP A 311 4.63 -10.06 -13.36
C ASP A 311 5.27 -9.59 -12.04
N VAL A 312 4.61 -9.92 -10.94
CA VAL A 312 5.07 -9.73 -9.57
C VAL A 312 5.81 -10.98 -9.14
N VAL A 313 6.98 -10.79 -8.53
CA VAL A 313 7.68 -11.89 -7.86
C VAL A 313 7.02 -12.04 -6.49
N VAL A 314 6.40 -13.19 -6.28
CA VAL A 314 5.79 -13.60 -5.02
C VAL A 314 6.59 -14.79 -4.49
N ASP A 315 6.98 -14.71 -3.21
CA ASP A 315 7.74 -15.77 -2.54
C ASP A 315 6.86 -16.96 -2.11
#